data_AF-A0A0F9AA67-F1
#
_entry.id   AF-A0A0F9AA67-F1
#
_cell.length_a   1.000
_cell.length_b   1.000
_cell.length_c   1.000
_cell.angle_alpha   90.00
_cell.angle_beta   90.00
_cell.angle_gamma   90.00
#
_symmetry.space_group_name_H-M   'P 1'
#
loop_
_entity.id
_entity.type
_entity.pdbx_description
1 polymer ?
#
loop_
_entity_poly.entity_id
_entity_poly.type
_entity_poly.pdbx_seq_one_letter_code
_entity_poly.pdbx_strand_id
1 'polypeptide(L)' 'MTKSIAVAGKGGTGKTTITALTILSLCELNKGPVLAIDADPDANLGTILGIDVSQT' A
#
# COMPACT_ATOMS: atom_id res chain seq x y z
N MET A 1 -9.28 7.12 -16.38
CA MET A 1 -7.90 6.76 -16.72
C MET A 1 -7.21 6.32 -15.43
N THR A 2 -6.68 5.11 -15.39
CA THR A 2 -6.03 4.54 -14.19
C THR A 2 -4.69 5.23 -13.94
N LYS A 3 -4.36 5.51 -12.68
CA LYS A 3 -3.04 6.03 -12.28
C LYS A 3 -2.30 4.96 -11.51
N SER A 4 -1.04 4.70 -11.88
CA SER A 4 -0.16 3.78 -11.20
C SER A 4 0.89 4.56 -10.40
N ILE A 5 1.10 4.19 -9.14
CA ILE A 5 2.09 4.79 -8.25
C ILE A 5 3.00 3.67 -7.78
N ALA A 6 4.31 3.80 -7.98
CA ALA A 6 5.31 2.85 -7.51
C ALA A 6 6.19 3.49 -6.43
N VAL A 7 6.40 2.79 -5.33
CA VAL A 7 7.23 3.23 -4.20
C VAL A 7 8.41 2.28 -4.05
N ALA A 8 9.63 2.78 -4.20
CA ALA A 8 10.86 2.01 -4.15
C ALA A 8 11.93 2.68 -3.30
N GLY A 9 12.92 1.91 -2.84
CA GLY A 9 14.00 2.40 -1.98
C GLY A 9 14.62 1.26 -1.15
N LYS A 10 15.68 1.59 -0.38
CA LYS A 10 16.39 0.62 0.46
C LYS A 10 15.49 0.04 1.57
N GLY A 11 15.88 -1.08 2.17
CA GLY A 11 15.25 -1.62 3.38
C GLY A 11 15.27 -0.60 4.52
N GLY A 12 14.17 -0.51 5.28
CA GLY A 12 14.06 0.37 6.44
C GLY A 12 13.80 1.86 6.17
N THR A 13 13.62 2.30 4.92
CA THR A 13 13.38 3.73 4.60
C THR A 13 11.92 4.19 4.72
N GLY A 14 11.03 3.37 5.28
CA GLY A 14 9.61 3.73 5.49
C GLY A 14 8.70 3.59 4.26
N LYS A 15 9.09 2.82 3.24
CA LYS A 15 8.32 2.61 2.00
C LYS A 15 6.90 2.11 2.25
N THR A 16 6.76 1.09 3.09
CA THR A 16 5.46 0.49 3.41
C THR A 16 4.58 1.49 4.16
N THR A 17 5.16 2.28 5.05
CA THR A 17 4.45 3.34 5.80
C THR A 17 3.91 4.41 4.86
N ILE A 18 4.74 4.97 3.96
CA ILE A 18 4.27 6.02 3.04
C ILE A 18 3.23 5.46 2.05
N THR A 19 3.39 4.19 1.64
CA THR A 19 2.41 3.50 0.78
C THR A 19 1.05 3.38 1.47
N ALA A 20 1.03 2.93 2.73
CA ALA A 20 -0.19 2.83 3.52
C ALA A 20 -0.88 4.19 3.72
N LEU A 21 -0.12 5.23 4.10
CA LEU A 21 -0.66 6.59 4.25
C LEU A 21 -1.24 7.14 2.94
N THR A 22 -0.59 6.84 1.82
CA THR A 22 -1.09 7.24 0.49
C THR A 22 -2.42 6.56 0.18
N ILE A 23 -2.51 5.25 0.41
CA ILE A 23 -3.74 4.48 0.21
C ILE A 23 -4.87 5.02 1.08
N LEU A 24 -4.62 5.22 2.39
CA LEU A 24 -5.60 5.77 3.33
C LEU A 24 -6.12 7.14 2.85
N SER A 25 -5.21 8.04 2.46
CA SER A 25 -5.59 9.37 1.96
C SER A 25 -6.43 9.30 0.68
N LEU A 26 -6.11 8.40 -0.26
CA LEU A 26 -6.89 8.22 -1.49
C LEU A 26 -8.31 7.70 -1.19
N CYS A 27 -8.43 6.78 -0.23
CA CYS A 27 -9.70 6.25 0.23
C CYS A 27 -10.54 7.33 0.93
N GLU A 28 -9.95 8.09 1.87
CA GLU A 28 -10.63 9.20 2.56
C GLU A 28 -11.14 10.28 1.60
N LEU A 29 -10.37 10.57 0.55
CA LEU A 29 -10.73 11.54 -0.47
C LEU A 29 -11.70 10.99 -1.54
N ASN A 30 -12.20 9.75 -1.40
CA ASN A 30 -13.10 9.07 -2.34
C ASN A 30 -12.61 9.14 -3.80
N LYS A 31 -11.30 8.94 -4.03
CA LYS A 31 -10.68 9.05 -5.37
C LYS A 31 -10.94 7.86 -6.30
N GLY A 32 -11.78 6.93 -5.88
CA GLY A 32 -12.10 5.69 -6.59
C GLY A 32 -11.45 4.46 -5.94
N PRO A 33 -11.61 3.28 -6.55
CA PRO A 33 -11.05 2.05 -6.02
C PRO A 33 -9.51 2.08 -6.06
N VAL A 34 -8.89 1.55 -5.00
CA VAL A 34 -7.43 1.43 -4.87
C VAL A 34 -7.05 -0.03 -4.93
N LEU A 35 -6.15 -0.38 -5.85
CA LEU A 35 -5.48 -1.68 -5.89
C LEU A 35 -4.07 -1.51 -5.32
N ALA A 36 -3.82 -2.14 -4.17
CA ALA A 36 -2.52 -2.17 -3.54
C ALA A 36 -1.80 -3.47 -3.86
N ILE A 37 -0.52 -3.39 -4.22
CA ILE A 37 0.34 -4.55 -4.50
C ILE A 37 1.58 -4.41 -3.61
N ASP A 38 1.79 -5.35 -2.70
CA ASP A 38 3.03 -5.46 -1.93
C ASP A 38 3.97 -6.42 -2.65
N ALA A 39 5.11 -5.91 -3.12
CA ALA A 39 6.14 -6.69 -3.81
C ALA A 39 7.28 -7.08 -2.85
N ASP A 40 7.18 -6.74 -1.57
CA ASP A 40 8.14 -7.14 -0.54
C ASP A 40 7.86 -8.59 -0.09
N PRO A 41 8.87 -9.49 -0.07
CA PRO A 41 8.68 -10.87 0.37
C PRO A 41 8.18 -11.00 1.81
N ASP A 42 8.46 -10.04 2.69
CA ASP A 42 7.98 -10.04 4.08
C ASP A 42 6.60 -9.40 4.24
N ALA A 43 5.90 -9.09 3.12
CA ALA A 43 4.53 -8.57 2.98
C ALA A 43 3.91 -7.97 4.26
N ASN A 44 4.20 -6.69 4.51
CA ASN A 44 3.75 -5.99 5.73
C ASN A 44 2.61 -4.99 5.49
N LEU A 45 2.24 -4.74 4.22
CA LEU A 45 1.28 -3.69 3.89
C LEU A 45 -0.13 -3.95 4.45
N GLY A 46 -0.62 -5.19 4.36
CA GLY A 46 -1.94 -5.57 4.87
C GLY A 46 -2.07 -5.31 6.37
N THR A 47 -1.10 -5.77 7.14
CA THR A 47 -1.01 -5.55 8.60
C THR A 47 -1.02 -4.07 8.96
N ILE A 48 -0.25 -3.23 8.25
CA ILE A 48 -0.23 -1.77 8.51
C ILE A 48 -1.58 -1.12 8.19
N LEU A 49 -2.30 -1.62 7.19
CA LEU A 49 -3.64 -1.16 6.85
C LEU A 49 -4.73 -1.72 7.79
N GLY A 50 -4.38 -2.62 8.72
CA GLY A 50 -5.36 -3.30 9.58
C GLY A 50 -6.25 -4.28 8.82
N ILE A 51 -5.76 -4.81 7.69
CA ILE A 51 -6.48 -5.74 6.82
C ILE A 51 -5.89 -7.13 7.00
N ASP A 52 -6.76 -8.10 7.26
CA ASP A 52 -6.37 -9.50 7.29
C ASP A 52 -6.27 -10.03 5.84
N VAL A 53 -5.05 -10.29 5.38
CA VAL A 53 -4.80 -10.74 4.01
C VAL A 53 -4.64 -12.26 4.04
N SER A 54 -5.64 -12.97 3.52
CA SER A 54 -5.52 -14.41 3.28
C SER A 54 -4.59 -14.64 2.09
N GLN A 55 -3.63 -15.54 2.25
CA GLN A 55 -2.84 -16.01 1.11
C GLN A 55 -3.73 -16.90 0.24
N THR A 56 -3.88 -16.52 -1.03
CA THR A 56 -4.46 -17.35 -2.09
C THR A 56 -3.48 -18.38 -2.63
#